data_AF-A0A920HM36-F1
#
_entry.id   AF-A0A920HM36-F1
#
_cell.length_a   1.000
_cell.length_b   1.000
_cell.length_c   1.000
_cell.angle_alpha   90.00
_cell.angle_beta   90.00
_cell.angle_gamma   90.00
#
_symmetry.space_group_name_H-M   'P 1'
#
loop_
_entity.id
_entity.type
_entity.pdbx_description
1 polymer ?
#
loop_
_entity_poly.entity_id
_entity_poly.type
_entity_poly.pdbx_seq_one_letter_code
_entity_poly.pdbx_strand_id
1 'polypeptide(L)'
;MAKEVFRDDAPLVTNTFSARGGSEKASYYFSAGHTSQEGILYGEDKSYFDRFSFTANIDADLTDKLNIKAYNTYANIKGSNLGDVLFNALNMSPTTPVYDINGNFGTDSKITQEVKNPLAQISNSYNEGNTNKILGS
;
A
#
# COMPACT_ATOMS: atom_id res chain seq x y z
N MET A 1 3.84 -20.35 14.47
CA MET A 1 4.55 -19.36 13.62
C MET A 1 3.73 -18.75 12.51
N ALA A 2 3.19 -19.46 11.51
CA ALA A 2 2.40 -18.79 10.46
C ALA A 2 1.23 -17.94 11.03
N LYS A 3 0.44 -18.51 11.97
CA LYS A 3 -0.64 -17.77 12.68
C LYS A 3 -0.18 -16.61 13.57
N GLU A 4 1.10 -16.55 13.94
CA GLU A 4 1.64 -15.48 14.80
C GLU A 4 2.17 -14.29 13.99
N VAL A 5 2.30 -14.46 12.67
CA VAL A 5 2.77 -13.43 11.73
C VAL A 5 1.60 -12.72 11.05
N PHE A 6 0.43 -13.34 11.01
CA PHE A 6 -0.79 -12.77 10.45
C PHE A 6 -1.69 -12.18 11.54
N ARG A 7 -2.33 -11.06 11.23
CA ARG A 7 -3.43 -10.48 12.00
C ARG A 7 -4.75 -10.67 11.26
N ASP A 8 -5.84 -10.74 12.01
CA ASP A 8 -7.19 -10.87 11.45
C ASP A 8 -7.85 -9.51 11.13
N ASP A 9 -7.30 -8.42 11.69
CA ASP A 9 -7.78 -7.04 11.57
C ASP A 9 -6.90 -6.21 10.64
N ALA A 10 -7.26 -6.18 9.35
CA ALA A 10 -6.60 -5.37 8.33
C ALA A 10 -7.63 -4.51 7.59
N PRO A 11 -8.08 -3.38 8.19
CA PRO A 11 -9.10 -2.54 7.59
C PRO A 11 -8.63 -1.91 6.26
N LEU A 12 -9.57 -1.81 5.33
CA LEU A 12 -9.43 -1.07 4.08
C LEU A 12 -10.49 0.04 4.07
N VAL A 13 -10.04 1.29 4.03
CA VAL A 13 -10.92 2.45 3.99
C VAL A 13 -10.64 3.23 2.72
N THR A 14 -11.68 3.52 1.95
CA THR A 14 -11.60 4.38 0.76
C THR A 14 -12.66 5.46 0.83
N ASN A 15 -12.23 6.71 0.73
CA ASN A 15 -13.11 7.88 0.67
C ASN A 15 -12.83 8.63 -0.64
N THR A 16 -13.88 8.85 -1.42
CA THR A 16 -13.78 9.57 -2.69
C THR A 16 -14.84 10.67 -2.73
N PHE A 17 -14.40 11.89 -2.97
CA PHE A 17 -15.25 13.04 -3.20
C PHE A 17 -15.08 13.46 -4.65
N SER A 18 -16.20 13.64 -5.34
CA SER A 18 -16.20 14.09 -6.72
C SER A 18 -17.28 15.13 -6.95
N ALA A 19 -16.96 16.06 -7.84
CA ALA A 19 -17.86 17.08 -8.33
C ALA A 19 -17.77 17.11 -9.85
N ARG A 20 -18.92 17.16 -10.51
CA ARG A 20 -19.01 17.23 -11.96
C ARG A 20 -20.12 18.16 -12.37
N GLY A 21 -19.94 18.81 -13.51
CA GLY A 21 -20.91 19.75 -14.04
C GLY A 21 -20.56 20.14 -15.46
N GLY A 22 -21.47 20.87 -16.09
CA GLY A 22 -21.28 21.31 -17.46
C GLY A 22 -22.51 21.99 -18.04
N SER A 23 -22.31 22.58 -19.20
CA SER A 23 -23.32 23.15 -20.09
C SER A 23 -23.15 22.52 -21.49
N GLU A 24 -23.94 22.95 -22.47
CA GLU A 24 -23.81 22.46 -23.86
C GLU A 24 -22.41 22.65 -24.45
N LYS A 25 -21.64 23.64 -24.00
CA LYS A 25 -20.32 23.98 -24.56
C LYS A 25 -19.13 23.59 -23.69
N ALA A 26 -19.36 23.11 -22.46
CA ALA A 26 -18.26 22.77 -21.57
C ALA A 26 -18.68 21.76 -20.51
N SER A 27 -17.80 20.82 -20.19
CA SER A 27 -17.94 19.88 -19.10
C SER A 27 -16.68 19.85 -18.25
N TYR A 28 -16.86 19.64 -16.95
CA TYR A 28 -15.75 19.49 -16.01
C TYR A 28 -16.05 18.40 -14.99
N TYR A 29 -14.97 17.77 -14.54
CA TYR A 29 -14.98 16.77 -13.49
C TYR A 29 -13.75 16.94 -12.62
N PHE A 30 -13.98 16.99 -11.30
CA PHE A 30 -12.94 17.00 -10.30
C PHE A 30 -13.19 15.87 -9.30
N SER A 31 -12.14 15.15 -8.91
CA SER A 31 -12.24 14.22 -7.80
C SER A 31 -11.00 14.18 -6.95
N ALA A 32 -11.18 14.00 -5.66
CA ALA A 32 -10.14 13.68 -4.70
C ALA A 32 -10.49 12.37 -4.02
N GLY A 33 -9.51 11.49 -3.85
CA GLY A 33 -9.69 10.19 -3.22
C GLY A 33 -8.54 9.87 -2.27
N HIS A 34 -8.87 9.26 -1.13
CA HIS A 34 -7.91 8.71 -0.19
C HIS A 34 -8.26 7.26 0.10
N THR A 35 -7.30 6.37 -0.13
CA THR A 35 -7.37 4.95 0.22
C THR A 35 -6.29 4.66 1.24
N SER A 36 -6.68 4.08 2.38
CA SER A 36 -5.78 3.59 3.40
C SER A 36 -6.07 2.12 3.64
N GLN A 37 -5.02 1.30 3.60
CA GLN A 37 -5.10 -0.14 3.75
C GLN A 37 -3.99 -0.61 4.70
N GLU A 38 -4.40 -1.25 5.78
CA GLU A 38 -3.46 -1.95 6.65
C GLU A 38 -3.15 -3.33 6.07
N GLY A 39 -1.91 -3.79 6.26
CA GLY A 39 -1.47 -5.11 5.86
C GLY A 39 -1.83 -6.18 6.89
N ILE A 40 -2.05 -7.39 6.41
CA ILE A 40 -2.35 -8.56 7.26
C ILE A 40 -1.15 -9.06 8.06
N LEU A 41 0.03 -8.44 7.92
CA LEU A 41 1.23 -8.80 8.66
C LEU A 41 1.29 -8.06 10.00
N TYR A 42 1.82 -8.73 11.02
CA TYR A 42 2.04 -8.14 12.33
C TYR A 42 3.01 -6.93 12.24
N GLY A 43 2.71 -5.82 12.93
CA GLY A 43 3.40 -4.52 12.80
C GLY A 43 2.73 -3.57 11.81
N GLU A 44 1.87 -2.66 12.29
CA GLU A 44 1.03 -1.75 11.47
C GLU A 44 1.87 -0.89 10.54
N ASP A 45 2.99 -0.38 11.04
CA ASP A 45 3.92 0.46 10.30
C ASP A 45 4.80 -0.32 9.30
N LYS A 46 4.67 -1.66 9.26
CA LYS A 46 5.57 -2.53 8.50
C LYS A 46 4.95 -3.03 7.21
N SER A 47 3.63 -3.13 7.13
CA SER A 47 2.89 -3.46 5.91
C SER A 47 1.65 -2.57 5.80
N TYR A 48 1.69 -1.59 4.90
CA TYR A 48 0.54 -0.72 4.66
C TYR A 48 0.56 -0.19 3.23
N PHE A 49 -0.60 0.28 2.77
CA PHE A 49 -0.78 0.95 1.50
C PHE A 49 -1.66 2.18 1.68
N ASP A 50 -1.11 3.35 1.39
CA ASP A 50 -1.81 4.63 1.40
C ASP A 50 -1.72 5.28 0.03
N ARG A 51 -2.88 5.73 -0.48
CA ARG A 51 -2.96 6.41 -1.76
C ARG A 51 -3.84 7.63 -1.66
N PHE A 52 -3.24 8.78 -1.94
CA PHE A 52 -3.98 10.00 -2.26
C PHE A 52 -4.04 10.19 -3.77
N SER A 53 -5.18 10.60 -4.29
CA SER A 53 -5.36 10.89 -5.71
C SER A 53 -6.20 12.13 -5.93
N PHE A 54 -5.85 12.87 -6.97
CA PHE A 54 -6.58 14.04 -7.43
C PHE A 54 -6.71 13.97 -8.95
N THR A 55 -7.91 14.16 -9.47
CA THR A 55 -8.21 14.15 -10.89
C THR A 55 -8.94 15.43 -11.27
N ALA A 56 -8.53 16.04 -12.38
CA ALA A 56 -9.12 17.21 -12.98
C ALA A 56 -9.26 16.98 -14.49
N ASN A 57 -10.50 16.94 -14.95
CA ASN A 57 -10.87 16.72 -16.34
C ASN A 57 -11.72 17.89 -16.82
N ILE A 58 -11.34 18.50 -17.93
CA ILE A 58 -12.04 19.64 -18.54
C ILE A 58 -12.17 19.36 -20.04
N ASP A 59 -13.36 19.58 -20.57
CA ASP A 59 -13.65 19.56 -22.01
C ASP A 59 -14.46 20.82 -22.32
N ALA A 60 -13.97 21.70 -23.19
CA ALA A 60 -14.61 22.98 -23.48
C ALA A 60 -14.48 23.36 -24.96
N ASP A 61 -15.63 23.62 -25.58
CA ASP A 61 -15.76 24.21 -26.91
C ASP A 61 -15.70 25.73 -26.78
N LEU A 62 -14.51 26.30 -27.00
CA LEU A 62 -14.33 27.76 -26.98
C LEU A 62 -14.99 28.41 -28.20
N THR A 63 -14.97 27.72 -29.35
CA THR A 63 -15.67 28.11 -30.59
C THR A 63 -16.05 26.85 -31.36
N ASP A 64 -16.90 26.96 -32.40
CA ASP A 64 -17.31 25.83 -33.25
C ASP A 64 -16.14 25.10 -33.96
N LYS A 65 -14.93 25.68 -33.93
CA LYS A 65 -13.71 25.10 -34.54
C LYS A 65 -12.56 24.91 -33.54
N LEU A 66 -12.74 25.28 -32.27
CA LEU A 66 -11.69 25.19 -31.25
C LEU A 66 -12.26 24.53 -29.99
N ASN A 67 -11.83 23.30 -29.77
CA ASN A 67 -12.11 22.52 -28.58
C ASN A 67 -10.82 22.34 -27.76
N ILE A 68 -10.93 22.47 -26.44
CA ILE A 68 -9.86 22.19 -25.49
C ILE A 68 -10.28 21.03 -24.61
N LYS A 69 -9.41 20.02 -24.54
CA LYS A 69 -9.53 18.93 -23.58
C LYS A 69 -8.29 18.85 -22.73
N ALA A 70 -8.47 18.65 -21.44
CA ALA A 70 -7.40 18.46 -20.50
C ALA A 70 -7.83 17.39 -19.48
N TYR A 71 -7.15 16.26 -19.49
CA TYR A 71 -7.42 15.16 -18.56
C TYR A 71 -6.18 14.89 -17.73
N ASN A 72 -6.20 15.29 -16.46
CA ASN A 72 -5.03 15.21 -15.60
C ASN A 72 -5.37 14.47 -14.32
N THR A 73 -4.48 13.58 -13.90
CA THR A 73 -4.57 12.86 -12.64
C THR A 73 -3.21 12.84 -11.96
N TYR A 74 -3.21 13.23 -10.70
CA TYR A 74 -2.10 13.10 -9.78
C TYR A 74 -2.41 11.99 -8.77
N ALA A 75 -1.41 11.20 -8.42
CA ALA A 75 -1.48 10.27 -7.32
C ALA A 75 -0.17 10.28 -6.53
N ASN A 76 -0.29 10.31 -5.21
CA ASN A 76 0.78 9.96 -4.30
C ASN A 76 0.46 8.58 -3.71
N ILE A 77 1.40 7.65 -3.87
CA ILE A 77 1.25 6.28 -3.39
C ILE A 77 2.39 6.04 -2.41
N LYS A 78 2.03 5.73 -1.18
CA LYS A 78 2.93 5.27 -0.14
C LYS A 78 2.61 3.83 0.19
N GLY A 79 3.63 3.07 0.51
CA GLY A 79 3.42 1.75 1.05
C GLY A 79 4.72 1.04 1.33
N SER A 80 4.63 0.05 2.20
CA SER A 80 5.72 -0.83 2.56
C SER A 80 5.34 -2.26 2.19
N ASN A 81 6.27 -2.97 1.56
CA ASN A 81 6.08 -4.36 1.16
C ASN A 81 7.13 -5.24 1.85
N LEU A 82 6.66 -6.26 2.56
CA LEU A 82 7.49 -7.27 3.24
C LEU A 82 7.51 -8.58 2.43
N GLY A 83 7.76 -8.49 1.13
CA GLY A 83 7.64 -9.63 0.19
C GLY A 83 8.41 -10.89 0.62
N ASP A 84 9.57 -10.73 1.26
CA ASP A 84 10.41 -11.85 1.72
C ASP A 84 9.94 -12.49 3.03
N VAL A 85 9.12 -11.79 3.81
CA VAL A 85 8.63 -12.28 5.12
C VAL A 85 7.58 -13.37 4.94
N LEU A 86 6.71 -13.26 3.93
CA LEU A 86 5.72 -14.30 3.62
C LEU A 86 6.40 -15.61 3.23
N PHE A 87 7.47 -15.53 2.45
CA PHE A 87 8.20 -16.71 1.99
C PHE A 87 8.91 -17.42 3.15
N ASN A 88 9.49 -16.68 4.09
CA ASN A 88 10.12 -17.25 5.27
C ASN A 88 9.10 -17.80 6.28
N ALA A 89 7.96 -17.12 6.48
CA ALA A 89 6.91 -17.58 7.40
C ALA A 89 6.24 -18.89 6.97
N LEU A 90 6.17 -19.18 5.67
CA LEU A 90 5.64 -20.44 5.13
C LEU A 90 6.65 -21.60 5.17
N ASN A 91 7.96 -21.30 5.09
CA ASN A 91 9.01 -22.32 5.08
C ASN A 91 9.57 -22.65 6.47
N MET A 92 9.18 -21.89 7.50
CA MET A 92 9.65 -22.11 8.88
C MET A 92 8.77 -23.13 9.61
N SER A 93 9.40 -24.14 10.24
CA SER A 93 8.68 -25.22 10.93
C SER A 93 7.75 -24.68 12.03
N PRO A 94 6.50 -25.16 12.13
CA PRO A 94 5.55 -24.74 13.16
C PRO A 94 5.96 -25.15 14.59
N THR A 95 7.00 -25.98 14.73
CA THR A 95 7.52 -26.46 16.02
C THR A 95 8.65 -25.59 16.58
N THR A 96 9.17 -24.62 15.83
CA THR A 96 10.23 -23.74 16.31
C THR A 96 9.61 -22.60 17.14
N PRO A 97 9.99 -22.43 18.42
CA PRO A 97 9.43 -21.38 19.27
C PRO A 97 9.85 -19.98 18.80
N VAL A 98 8.91 -19.03 18.90
CA VAL A 98 9.07 -17.63 18.45
C VAL A 98 10.16 -16.88 19.23
N TYR A 99 10.31 -17.22 20.50
CA TYR A 99 11.28 -16.65 21.44
C TYR A 99 12.03 -17.78 22.15
N ASP A 100 13.32 -17.54 22.44
CA ASP A 100 14.08 -18.38 23.36
C ASP A 100 13.70 -18.09 24.82
N ILE A 101 14.18 -18.92 25.75
CA ILE A 101 13.93 -18.79 27.20
C ILE A 101 14.52 -17.50 27.81
N ASN A 102 15.35 -16.77 27.06
CA ASN A 102 16.01 -15.53 27.47
C ASN A 102 15.35 -14.29 26.85
N GLY A 103 14.23 -14.43 26.13
CA GLY A 103 13.50 -13.32 25.51
C GLY A 103 14.11 -12.84 24.19
N ASN A 104 15.11 -13.53 23.63
CA ASN A 104 15.65 -13.24 22.30
C ASN A 104 14.85 -14.01 21.23
N PHE A 105 14.86 -13.52 19.99
CA PHE A 105 14.27 -14.24 18.87
C PHE A 105 14.91 -15.62 18.74
N GLY A 106 14.09 -16.69 18.75
CA GLY A 106 14.60 -18.06 18.70
C GLY A 106 15.41 -18.31 17.43
N THR A 107 16.71 -18.58 17.59
CA THR A 107 17.59 -19.04 16.51
C THR A 107 17.80 -20.55 16.65
N ASP A 108 17.39 -21.32 15.66
CA ASP A 108 17.63 -22.77 15.63
C ASP A 108 19.08 -23.04 15.17
N SER A 109 19.89 -23.59 16.07
CA SER A 109 21.30 -23.90 15.79
C SER A 109 21.50 -25.23 15.03
N LYS A 110 20.42 -25.90 14.58
CA LYS A 110 20.50 -27.19 13.85
C LYS A 110 20.23 -27.09 12.35
N ILE A 111 19.87 -25.93 11.82
CA ILE A 111 19.64 -25.74 10.39
C ILE A 111 20.67 -24.75 9.85
N THR A 112 21.56 -25.22 8.99
CA THR A 112 22.62 -24.43 8.31
C THR A 112 22.09 -23.50 7.22
N GLN A 113 20.78 -23.24 7.18
CA GLN A 113 20.18 -22.21 6.36
C GLN A 113 19.72 -21.09 7.29
N GLU A 114 20.03 -19.84 6.93
CA GLU A 114 19.61 -18.63 7.64
C GLU A 114 18.08 -18.51 7.64
N VAL A 115 17.39 -19.33 8.42
CA VAL A 115 15.97 -19.19 8.69
C VAL A 115 15.83 -18.05 9.70
N LYS A 116 15.91 -16.82 9.18
CA LYS A 116 15.71 -15.60 9.95
C LYS A 116 14.27 -15.57 10.42
N ASN A 117 14.08 -15.42 11.74
CA ASN A 117 12.77 -15.31 12.35
C ASN A 117 11.95 -14.21 11.63
N PRO A 118 10.77 -14.52 11.07
CA PRO A 118 9.98 -13.57 10.30
C PRO A 118 9.54 -12.36 11.14
N LEU A 119 9.35 -12.50 12.46
CA LEU A 119 9.10 -11.36 13.34
C LEU A 119 10.35 -10.47 13.50
N ALA A 120 11.54 -11.05 13.52
CA ALA A 120 12.79 -10.29 13.51
C ALA A 120 13.02 -9.58 12.16
N GLN A 121 12.58 -10.17 11.04
CA GLN A 121 12.59 -9.52 9.72
C GLN A 121 11.58 -8.38 9.63
N ILE A 122 10.37 -8.55 10.15
CA ILE A 122 9.35 -7.49 10.27
C ILE A 122 9.90 -6.33 11.10
N SER A 123 10.50 -6.62 12.26
CA SER A 123 11.05 -5.60 13.15
C SER A 123 12.19 -4.81 12.48
N ASN A 124 13.06 -5.47 11.72
CA ASN A 124 14.22 -4.86 11.08
C ASN A 124 13.97 -4.30 9.67
N SER A 125 12.77 -4.47 9.11
CA SER A 125 12.39 -3.87 7.82
C SER A 125 11.84 -2.46 8.01
N TYR A 126 12.45 -1.47 7.35
CA TYR A 126 12.04 -0.05 7.35
C TYR A 126 11.82 0.46 5.91
N ASN A 127 11.48 -0.44 5.00
CA ASN A 127 11.44 -0.12 3.58
C ASN A 127 10.10 0.52 3.22
N GLU A 128 10.05 1.85 3.22
CA GLU A 128 8.90 2.65 2.82
C GLU A 128 9.10 3.19 1.40
N GLY A 129 8.20 2.83 0.49
CA GLY A 129 8.14 3.41 -0.84
C GLY A 129 7.23 4.63 -0.86
N ASN A 130 7.69 5.74 -1.46
CA ASN A 130 6.86 6.91 -1.74
C ASN A 130 6.98 7.28 -3.23
N THR A 131 5.88 7.14 -3.97
CA THR A 131 5.84 7.34 -5.41
C THR A 131 4.85 8.44 -5.78
N ASN A 132 5.33 9.43 -6.53
CA ASN A 132 4.49 10.44 -7.15
C ASN A 132 4.24 10.08 -8.61
N LYS A 133 2.97 10.05 -9.02
CA LYS A 133 2.56 9.77 -10.39
C LYS A 133 1.69 10.92 -10.91
N ILE A 134 2.06 11.43 -12.08
CA ILE A 134 1.25 12.39 -12.85
C ILE A 134 0.94 11.73 -14.18
N LEU A 135 -0.34 11.76 -14.57
CA LEU A 135 -0.84 11.28 -15.85
C LEU A 135 -1.66 12.41 -16.46
N GLY A 136 -1.35 12.80 -17.69
CA GLY A 136 -2.01 13.89 -18.39
C GLY A 136 -2.14 13.62 -19.87
N SER A 137 -3.22 14.12 -20.49
CA SER A 137 -3.42 14.21 -21.95
C SER A 137 -4.13 15.48 -22.34
#